data_AF-A0A739H7Z7-F1
#
_entry.id   AF-A0A739H7Z7-F1
#
_cell.length_a   1.000
_cell.length_b   1.000
_cell.length_c   1.000
_cell.angle_alpha   90.00
_cell.angle_beta   90.00
_cell.angle_gamma   90.00
#
_symmetry.space_group_name_H-M   'P 1'
#
loop_
_entity.id
_entity.type
_entity.pdbx_description
1 polymer ?
#
loop_
_entity_poly.entity_id
_entity_poly.type
_entity_poly.pdbx_seq_one_letter_code
_entity_poly.pdbx_strand_id
1 'polypeptide(L)' 'MEIRQLEYFVSASLLGNLTRVAERHFVSQPNITIAIKKLETELG' A
#
# COMPACT_ATOMS: atom_id res chain seq x y z
N MET A 1 0.14 -0.18 13.49
CA MET A 1 -0.36 -1.10 12.48
C MET A 1 -1.82 -0.79 12.20
N GLU A 2 -2.12 -0.40 10.96
CA GLU A 2 -3.46 -0.10 10.46
C GLU A 2 -3.86 -1.12 9.38
N ILE A 3 -5.13 -1.55 9.36
CA ILE A 3 -5.64 -2.52 8.36
C ILE A 3 -5.38 -2.02 6.93
N ARG A 4 -5.52 -0.72 6.69
CA ARG A 4 -5.30 -0.11 5.38
C ARG A 4 -3.88 -0.34 4.83
N GLN A 5 -2.87 -0.37 5.70
CA GLN A 5 -1.50 -0.66 5.29
C GLN A 5 -1.38 -2.10 4.74
N LEU A 6 -2.02 -3.06 5.41
CA LEU A 6 -2.07 -4.46 4.98
C LEU A 6 -2.87 -4.65 3.70
N GLU A 7 -4.00 -3.95 3.55
CA GLU A 7 -4.81 -3.96 2.32
C GLU A 7 -4.02 -3.47 1.11
N TYR A 8 -3.25 -2.39 1.28
CA TYR A 8 -2.36 -1.86 0.24
C TYR A 8 -1.23 -2.82 -0.07
N PHE A 9 -0.62 -3.45 0.94
CA PHE A 9 0.43 -4.44 0.75
C PHE A 9 -0.07 -5.67 -0.03
N VAL A 10 -1.22 -6.25 0.36
CA VAL A 10 -1.84 -7.38 -0.35
C VAL A 10 -2.26 -6.98 -1.77
N SER A 11 -2.80 -5.77 -1.95
CA SER A 11 -3.13 -5.29 -3.30
C SER A 11 -1.90 -5.11 -4.17
N ALA A 12 -0.79 -4.64 -3.60
CA ALA A 12 0.47 -4.47 -4.30
C ALA A 12 1.08 -5.81 -4.72
N SER A 13 1.01 -6.84 -3.87
CA SER A 13 1.48 -8.20 -4.22
C SER A 13 0.63 -8.85 -5.31
N LEU A 14 -0.68 -8.62 -5.31
CA LEU A 14 -1.59 -9.14 -6.33
C LEU A 14 -1.47 -8.42 -7.69
N LEU A 15 -1.28 -7.11 -7.69
CA LEU A 15 -1.28 -6.29 -8.92
C LEU A 15 0.11 -6.09 -9.52
N GLY A 16 1.18 -6.18 -8.72
CA GLY A 16 2.56 -5.93 -9.16
C GLY A 16 2.83 -4.50 -9.65
N ASN A 17 1.90 -3.56 -9.45
CA ASN A 17 1.99 -2.19 -9.94
C ASN A 17 1.32 -1.21 -8.98
N LEU A 18 2.11 -0.33 -8.35
CA LEU A 18 1.62 0.62 -7.33
C LEU A 18 0.68 1.70 -7.87
N THR A 19 0.79 2.08 -9.15
CA THR A 19 -0.15 3.01 -9.78
C THR A 19 -1.54 2.39 -9.87
N ARG A 20 -1.64 1.12 -10.29
CA ARG A 20 -2.91 0.38 -10.32
C ARG A 20 -3.51 0.15 -8.93
N VAL A 21 -2.67 -0.01 -7.91
CA VAL A 21 -3.14 -0.08 -6.51
C VAL A 21 -3.79 1.24 -6.11
N ALA A 22 -3.14 2.36 -6.43
CA ALA A 22 -3.65 3.70 -6.12
C ALA A 22 -5.00 3.98 -6.82
N GLU A 23 -5.11 3.62 -8.09
CA GLU A 23 -6.36 3.70 -8.86
C GLU A 23 -7.47 2.85 -8.22
N ARG A 24 -7.17 1.60 -7.86
CA ARG A 24 -8.12 0.67 -7.24
C ARG A 24 -8.66 1.17 -5.89
N HIS A 25 -7.80 1.84 -5.13
CA HIS A 25 -8.13 2.37 -3.80
C HIS A 25 -8.56 3.84 -3.82
N PHE A 26 -8.68 4.45 -5.01
CA PHE A 26 -9.07 5.86 -5.19
C PHE A 26 -8.21 6.85 -4.39
N VAL A 27 -6.90 6.61 -4.35
CA VAL A 27 -5.92 7.46 -3.66
C VAL A 27 -4.75 7.81 -4.58
N SER A 28 -3.89 8.71 -4.15
CA SER A 28 -2.63 8.97 -4.84
C SER A 28 -1.62 7.84 -4.62
N GLN A 29 -0.78 7.54 -5.61
CA GLN A 29 0.27 6.53 -5.49
C GLN A 29 1.28 6.81 -4.34
N PRO A 30 1.64 8.07 -4.01
CA PRO A 30 2.44 8.36 -2.82
C PRO A 30 1.80 7.87 -1.52
N ASN A 31 0.47 7.94 -1.39
CA ASN A 31 -0.22 7.44 -0.19
C ASN A 31 -0.01 5.94 0.00
N ILE A 32 -0.02 5.16 -1.10
CA ILE A 32 0.25 3.72 -1.07
C ILE A 32 1.69 3.47 -0.60
N THR A 33 2.66 4.14 -1.22
CA THR A 33 4.09 3.97 -0.92
C THR A 33 4.41 4.31 0.54
N ILE A 34 3.88 5.44 1.04
CA ILE A 34 4.09 5.87 2.43
C ILE A 34 3.47 4.87 3.41
N ALA A 35 2.27 4.36 3.13
CA ALA A 35 1.60 3.40 4.00
C ALA A 35 2.35 2.06 4.08
N ILE A 36 2.84 1.55 2.95
CA ILE A 36 3.66 0.32 2.93
C ILE A 36 4.99 0.55 3.66
N LYS A 37 5.67 1.68 3.42
CA LYS A 37 6.92 2.00 4.13
C LYS A 37 6.74 2.11 5.65
N LYS A 38 5.60 2.66 6.09
CA LYS A 38 5.24 2.69 7.52
C LYS A 38 5.04 1.28 8.06
N LEU A 39 4.35 0.41 7.32
CA LEU A 39 4.17 -0.99 7.70
C LEU A 39 5.51 -1.72 7.85
N GLU A 40 6.43 -1.55 6.91
CA GLU A 40 7.79 -2.10 6.98
C GLU A 40 8.50 -1.61 8.25
N THR A 41 8.49 -0.29 8.47
CA THR A 41 9.12 0.32 9.66
C THR A 41 8.54 -0.21 10.99
N GLU A 42 7.24 -0.52 11.01
CA GLU A 42 6.57 -1.07 12.20
C GLU A 42 6.89 -2.56 12.45
N LEU A 43 7.23 -3.32 11.41
CA LEU A 43 7.53 -4.75 11.50
C LEU A 43 9.03 -5.07 11.64
N GLY A 44 9.91 -4.15 11.24
CA GLY A 44 11.38 -4.26 11.37
C GLY A 44 12.10 -4.35 10.04
#